data_AF-A0A7S2QTM5-F1
#
_entry.id   AF-A0A7S2QTM5-F1
#
_cell.length_a   1.000
_cell.length_b   1.000
_cell.length_c   1.000
_cell.angle_alpha   90.00
_cell.angle_beta   90.00
_cell.angle_gamma   90.00
#
_symmetry.space_group_name_H-M   'P 1'
#
loop_
_entity.id
_entity.type
_entity.pdbx_description
1 polymer ?
#
loop_
_entity_poly.entity_id
_entity_poly.type
_entity_poly.pdbx_seq_one_letter_code
_entity_poly.pdbx_strand_id
1 'polypeptide(L)'
;MEQLLPPPISVLHRNWMRDLPVTIPQTSCRAGVVVNMLSSTNQLVPMRMHLSQREEPSGIKHVAKLTKAEVADLLAEKRVTITLGYDGIIKGVEPEEGSVFGFSSGLLKGCSICDVVDVFGEWRDATGTPDMQ
;
A
#
# COMPACT_ATOMS: atom_id res chain seq x y z
N MET A 1 -5.73 -33.31 -38.62
CA MET A 1 -4.53 -32.47 -38.38
C MET A 1 -4.87 -31.46 -37.28
N GLU A 2 -5.18 -31.93 -36.08
CA GLU A 2 -5.66 -31.06 -34.99
C GLU A 2 -4.99 -31.47 -33.68
N GLN A 3 -3.82 -30.87 -33.42
CA GLN A 3 -3.23 -30.58 -32.11
C GLN A 3 -1.73 -30.30 -32.30
N LEU A 4 -1.41 -29.14 -32.88
CA LEU A 4 -0.05 -28.60 -32.87
C LEU A 4 0.14 -27.52 -31.80
N LEU A 5 -0.92 -27.19 -31.05
CA LEU A 5 -0.85 -26.20 -29.99
C LEU A 5 -0.91 -26.92 -28.64
N PRO A 6 0.04 -26.66 -27.73
CA PRO A 6 -0.04 -27.15 -26.38
C PRO A 6 -1.35 -26.66 -25.72
N PRO A 7 -1.90 -27.41 -24.75
CA PRO A 7 -3.08 -26.99 -24.01
C PRO A 7 -2.89 -25.59 -23.40
N PRO A 8 -3.97 -24.80 -23.22
CA PRO A 8 -3.88 -23.48 -22.62
C PRO A 8 -3.14 -23.51 -21.28
N ILE A 9 -2.35 -22.46 -21.00
CA ILE A 9 -1.51 -22.38 -19.79
C ILE A 9 -2.32 -22.57 -18.49
N SER A 10 -3.59 -22.14 -18.49
CA SER A 10 -4.53 -22.31 -17.38
C SER A 10 -4.87 -23.77 -17.07
N VAL A 11 -4.79 -24.65 -18.07
CA VAL A 11 -4.99 -26.10 -17.93
C VAL A 11 -3.71 -26.77 -17.44
N LEU A 12 -2.56 -26.39 -17.99
CA LEU A 12 -1.26 -26.96 -17.64
C LEU A 12 -0.80 -26.61 -16.21
N HIS A 13 -1.18 -25.41 -15.73
CA HIS A 13 -0.73 -24.90 -14.44
C HIS A 13 -1.86 -24.69 -13.44
N ARG A 14 -2.99 -25.38 -13.60
CA ARG A 14 -4.17 -25.25 -12.74
C ARG A 14 -3.86 -25.41 -11.25
N ASN A 15 -2.93 -26.29 -10.90
CA ASN A 15 -2.50 -26.53 -9.51
C ASN A 15 -1.53 -25.46 -8.96
N TRP A 16 -0.95 -24.63 -9.83
CA TRP A 16 0.00 -23.57 -9.47
C TRP A 16 -0.57 -22.16 -9.62
N MET A 17 -1.67 -22.00 -10.36
CA MET A 17 -2.47 -20.76 -10.31
C MET A 17 -3.22 -20.73 -8.98
N ARG A 18 -2.54 -20.24 -7.94
CA ARG A 18 -3.20 -19.94 -6.66
C ARG A 18 -4.25 -18.86 -6.92
N ASP A 19 -5.46 -19.11 -6.45
CA ASP A 19 -6.47 -18.07 -6.38
C ASP A 19 -5.86 -16.85 -5.68
N LEU A 20 -6.10 -15.68 -6.27
CA LEU A 20 -5.65 -14.43 -5.68
C LEU A 20 -6.22 -14.36 -4.26
N PRO A 21 -5.41 -14.01 -3.25
CA PRO A 21 -5.91 -13.88 -1.90
C PRO A 21 -7.09 -12.90 -1.91
N VAL A 22 -8.18 -13.33 -1.25
CA VAL A 22 -9.43 -12.57 -1.12
C VAL A 22 -9.13 -11.24 -0.42
N THR A 23 -8.27 -11.28 0.61
CA THR A 23 -7.77 -10.09 1.28
C THR A 23 -6.65 -9.46 0.46
N ILE A 24 -6.86 -8.21 0.05
CA ILE A 24 -5.86 -7.42 -0.65
C ILE A 24 -4.96 -6.76 0.40
N PRO A 25 -3.63 -7.04 0.42
CA PRO A 25 -2.72 -6.32 1.30
C PRO A 25 -2.72 -4.83 0.97
N GLN A 26 -2.72 -3.96 1.98
CA GLN A 26 -2.71 -2.50 1.78
C GLN A 26 -1.47 -1.99 1.03
N THR A 27 -0.36 -2.72 1.13
CA THR A 27 0.88 -2.43 0.40
C THR A 27 0.88 -2.98 -1.03
N SER A 28 -0.16 -3.72 -1.43
CA SER A 28 -0.27 -4.27 -2.78
C SER A 28 -0.76 -3.20 -3.75
N CYS A 29 -0.26 -3.24 -4.98
CA CYS A 29 -0.82 -2.42 -6.07
C CYS A 29 -2.30 -2.74 -6.35
N ARG A 30 -2.81 -3.90 -5.91
CA ARG A 30 -4.24 -4.25 -5.95
C ARG A 30 -5.09 -3.41 -4.98
N ALA A 31 -4.50 -2.76 -3.98
CA ALA A 31 -5.21 -1.95 -2.98
C ALA A 31 -5.75 -0.63 -3.57
N GLY A 32 -5.37 -0.29 -4.80
CA GLY A 32 -5.81 0.95 -5.44
C GLY A 32 -5.15 2.21 -4.89
N VAL A 33 -4.04 2.04 -4.16
CA VAL A 33 -3.17 3.13 -3.70
C VAL A 33 -2.42 3.77 -4.86
N VAL A 34 -2.09 5.05 -4.71
CA VAL A 34 -1.27 5.78 -5.67
C VAL A 34 0.18 5.32 -5.54
N VAL A 35 0.77 4.94 -6.67
CA VAL A 35 2.16 4.52 -6.78
C VAL A 35 2.88 5.33 -7.84
N ASN A 36 4.20 5.48 -7.71
CA ASN A 36 5.00 6.08 -8.76
C ASN A 36 5.30 5.03 -9.84
N MET A 37 4.94 5.34 -11.08
CA MET A 37 5.43 4.63 -12.26
C MET A 37 6.53 5.46 -12.93
N LEU A 38 7.37 4.82 -13.74
CA LEU A 38 8.39 5.50 -14.52
C LEU A 38 7.86 5.80 -15.93
N SER A 39 8.03 7.04 -16.37
CA SER A 39 7.86 7.40 -17.78
C SER A 39 9.01 6.81 -18.62
N SER A 40 8.87 6.86 -19.95
CA SER A 40 9.96 6.55 -20.88
C SER A 40 11.19 7.45 -20.72
N THR A 41 11.05 8.58 -20.01
CA THR A 41 12.14 9.53 -19.70
C THR A 41 12.66 9.36 -18.27
N ASN A 42 12.33 8.27 -17.58
CA ASN A 42 12.68 7.98 -16.18
C ASN A 42 12.14 8.99 -15.15
N GLN A 43 11.07 9.72 -15.48
CA GLN A 43 10.39 10.58 -14.52
C GLN A 43 9.36 9.79 -13.71
N LEU A 44 9.27 10.10 -12.41
CA LEU A 44 8.24 9.54 -11.54
C LEU A 44 6.88 10.17 -11.86
N VAL A 45 5.91 9.34 -12.19
CA VAL A 45 4.54 9.74 -12.50
C VAL A 45 3.61 9.03 -11.50
N PRO A 46 2.89 9.78 -10.64
CA PRO A 46 1.90 9.20 -9.75
C PRO A 46 0.73 8.61 -10.56
N MET A 47 0.44 7.34 -10.31
CA MET A 47 -0.59 6.58 -11.00
C MET A 47 -1.41 5.79 -9.98
N ARG A 48 -2.71 5.75 -10.17
CA ARG A 48 -3.65 4.88 -9.46
C ARG A 48 -4.03 3.71 -10.35
N MET A 49 -3.96 2.50 -9.81
CA MET A 49 -4.31 1.28 -10.52
C MET A 49 -5.63 0.70 -9.99
N HIS A 50 -6.55 0.37 -10.88
CA HIS A 50 -7.79 -0.31 -10.54
C HIS A 50 -7.87 -1.63 -11.31
N LEU A 51 -7.97 -2.75 -10.57
CA LEU A 51 -8.13 -4.08 -11.14
C LEU A 51 -9.58 -4.51 -10.99
N SER A 52 -10.21 -4.87 -12.10
CA SER A 52 -11.52 -5.49 -12.12
C SER A 52 -11.49 -6.79 -12.92
N GLN A 53 -12.48 -7.64 -12.68
CA GLN A 53 -12.70 -8.87 -13.43
C GLN A 53 -14.06 -8.76 -14.11
N ARG A 54 -14.14 -9.24 -15.35
CA ARG A 54 -15.37 -9.34 -16.09
C ARG A 54 -15.52 -10.78 -16.58
N GLU A 55 -16.63 -11.41 -16.24
CA GLU A 55 -17.00 -12.69 -16.83
C GLU A 55 -17.58 -12.44 -18.22
N GLU A 56 -16.97 -13.09 -19.22
CA GLU A 56 -17.44 -13.12 -20.59
C GLU A 56 -17.69 -14.58 -20.99
N PRO A 57 -18.52 -14.88 -22.00
CA PRO A 57 -18.76 -16.25 -22.45
C PRO A 57 -17.48 -17.01 -22.85
N SER A 58 -16.41 -16.29 -23.19
CA SER A 58 -15.08 -16.82 -23.52
C SER A 58 -14.16 -17.04 -22.31
N GLY A 59 -14.58 -16.68 -21.10
CA GLY A 59 -13.82 -16.81 -19.86
C GLY A 59 -13.73 -15.52 -19.04
N ILE A 60 -12.85 -15.53 -18.03
CA ILE A 60 -12.62 -14.39 -17.13
C ILE A 60 -11.63 -13.42 -17.78
N LYS A 61 -12.04 -12.16 -17.94
CA LYS A 61 -11.19 -11.07 -18.41
C LYS A 61 -10.75 -10.21 -17.23
N HIS A 62 -9.44 -10.11 -17.02
CA HIS A 62 -8.85 -9.20 -16.04
C HIS A 62 -8.59 -7.85 -16.70
N VAL A 63 -9.13 -6.77 -16.12
CA VAL A 63 -8.98 -5.40 -16.63
C VAL A 63 -8.17 -4.59 -15.62
N ALA A 64 -7.02 -4.08 -16.05
CA ALA A 64 -6.23 -3.13 -15.29
C ALA A 64 -6.41 -1.74 -15.88
N LYS A 65 -7.01 -0.83 -15.11
CA LYS A 65 -7.18 0.59 -15.46
C LYS A 65 -6.13 1.41 -14.70
N LEU A 66 -5.39 2.23 -15.42
CA LEU A 66 -4.39 3.13 -14.88
C LEU A 66 -4.85 4.58 -15.07
N THR A 67 -4.89 5.36 -14.00
CA THR A 67 -5.24 6.78 -14.03
C THR A 67 -4.12 7.60 -13.39
N LYS A 68 -3.74 8.72 -14.02
CA LYS A 68 -2.82 9.68 -13.38
C LYS A 68 -3.44 10.20 -12.09
N ALA A 69 -2.62 10.38 -11.08
CA ALA A 69 -2.99 10.99 -9.81
C ALA A 69 -2.11 12.23 -9.58
N GLU A 70 -2.54 13.09 -8.67
CA GLU A 70 -1.70 14.21 -8.25
C GLU A 70 -0.67 13.75 -7.22
N VAL A 71 0.45 14.47 -7.12
CA VAL A 71 1.45 14.22 -6.07
C VAL A 71 0.84 14.40 -4.67
N ALA A 72 -0.14 15.31 -4.55
CA ALA A 72 -0.89 15.52 -3.31
C ALA A 72 -1.62 14.24 -2.86
N ASP A 73 -2.21 13.48 -3.78
CA ASP A 73 -2.90 12.23 -3.47
C ASP A 73 -1.93 11.16 -2.96
N LEU A 74 -0.77 11.05 -3.62
CA LEU A 74 0.30 10.13 -3.22
C LEU A 74 0.78 10.40 -1.78
N LEU A 75 0.94 11.67 -1.43
CA LEU A 75 1.39 12.08 -0.10
C LEU A 75 0.29 11.92 0.94
N ALA A 76 -0.96 12.26 0.60
CA ALA A 76 -2.09 12.12 1.50
C ALA A 76 -2.31 10.65 1.93
N GLU A 77 -2.15 9.70 1.03
CA GLU A 77 -2.25 8.26 1.33
C GLU A 77 -1.07 7.72 2.18
N LYS A 78 0.00 8.50 2.33
CA LYS A 78 1.23 8.12 3.07
C LYS A 78 1.52 9.02 4.26
N ARG A 79 0.61 9.91 4.61
CA ARG A 79 0.79 10.88 5.70
C ARG A 79 -0.29 10.68 6.75
N VAL A 80 0.12 10.73 8.00
CA VAL A 80 -0.78 10.88 9.15
C VAL A 80 -0.53 12.24 9.77
N THR A 81 -1.60 12.97 10.07
CA THR A 81 -1.53 14.17 10.89
C THR A 81 -1.90 13.78 12.32
N ILE A 82 -1.05 14.15 13.28
CA ILE A 82 -1.24 13.85 14.69
C ILE A 82 -1.43 15.16 15.46
N THR A 83 -2.48 15.23 16.27
CA THR A 83 -2.75 16.33 17.19
C THR A 83 -2.40 15.89 18.59
N LEU A 84 -1.44 16.58 19.21
CA LEU A 84 -0.93 16.29 20.55
C LEU A 84 -1.54 17.23 21.58
N GLY A 85 -1.76 16.72 22.79
CA GLY A 85 -1.91 17.56 23.98
C GLY A 85 -0.54 18.03 24.48
N TYR A 86 -0.55 19.05 25.34
CA TYR A 86 0.67 19.51 26.02
C TYR A 86 1.30 18.44 26.94
N ASP A 87 0.56 17.39 27.26
CA ASP A 87 1.00 16.19 27.98
C ASP A 87 1.74 15.17 27.08
N GLY A 88 1.89 15.44 25.79
CA GLY A 88 2.49 14.51 24.83
C GLY A 88 1.57 13.36 24.43
N ILE A 89 0.31 13.37 24.88
CA ILE A 89 -0.69 12.36 24.54
C ILE A 89 -1.38 12.72 23.23
N ILE A 90 -1.48 11.76 22.32
CA ILE A 90 -2.17 11.90 21.04
C ILE A 90 -3.67 12.06 21.29
N LYS A 91 -4.22 13.23 20.96
CA LYS A 91 -5.65 13.55 21.08
C LYS A 91 -6.40 13.34 19.77
N GLY A 92 -5.73 13.56 18.63
CA GLY A 92 -6.33 13.48 17.31
C GLY A 92 -5.41 12.85 16.29
N VAL A 93 -5.99 12.17 15.30
CA VAL A 93 -5.27 11.49 14.22
C VAL A 93 -6.09 11.60 12.95
N GLU A 94 -5.48 12.02 11.84
CA GLU A 94 -6.14 12.15 10.54
C GLU A 94 -5.32 11.52 9.41
N PRO A 95 -5.94 10.69 8.55
CA PRO A 95 -7.32 10.17 8.65
C PRO A 95 -7.48 9.16 9.79
N GLU A 96 -8.65 9.10 10.43
CA GLU A 96 -8.91 8.23 11.60
C GLU A 96 -9.14 6.76 11.21
N GLU A 97 -9.81 6.52 10.08
CA GLU A 97 -10.01 5.18 9.51
C GLU A 97 -8.90 4.78 8.52
N GLY A 98 -7.76 5.48 8.60
CA GLY A 98 -6.61 5.22 7.76
C GLY A 98 -5.78 4.04 8.25
N SER A 99 -4.99 3.50 7.33
CA SER A 99 -3.81 2.75 7.70
C SER A 99 -2.63 3.34 6.99
N VAL A 100 -1.61 3.70 7.77
CA VAL A 100 -0.37 4.23 7.24
C VAL A 100 0.75 3.33 7.75
N PHE A 101 1.57 2.84 6.82
CA PHE A 101 2.59 1.83 7.08
C PHE A 101 2.08 0.50 7.67
N GLY A 102 0.81 0.16 7.44
CA GLY A 102 0.22 -1.09 7.93
C GLY A 102 -0.29 -1.03 9.37
N PHE A 103 -0.30 0.15 9.99
CA PHE A 103 -0.88 0.40 11.31
C PHE A 103 -2.18 1.19 11.18
N SER A 104 -3.21 0.75 11.89
CA SER A 104 -4.47 1.50 11.99
C SER A 104 -4.22 2.80 12.76
N SER A 105 -4.39 3.94 12.08
CA SER A 105 -4.08 5.26 12.62
C SER A 105 -4.97 5.60 13.83
N GLY A 106 -6.21 5.10 13.87
CA GLY A 106 -7.11 5.28 15.01
C GLY A 106 -6.58 4.70 16.33
N LEU A 107 -5.71 3.69 16.30
CA LEU A 107 -5.13 3.09 17.50
C LEU A 107 -4.12 4.00 18.21
N LEU A 108 -3.66 5.07 17.55
CA LEU A 108 -2.70 6.00 18.13
C LEU A 108 -3.34 6.95 19.15
N LYS A 109 -4.66 7.16 19.08
CA LYS A 109 -5.36 8.06 20.01
C LYS A 109 -5.25 7.55 21.45
N GLY A 110 -4.81 8.42 22.35
CA GLY A 110 -4.59 8.09 23.76
C GLY A 110 -3.20 7.55 24.09
N CYS A 111 -2.39 7.19 23.09
CA CYS A 111 -1.00 6.80 23.31
C CYS A 111 -0.10 8.03 23.55
N SER A 112 1.01 7.82 24.24
CA SER A 112 2.12 8.78 24.28
C SER A 112 2.80 8.82 22.92
N ILE A 113 3.15 10.02 22.45
CA ILE A 113 3.90 10.17 21.19
C ILE A 113 5.25 9.45 21.22
N CYS A 114 5.89 9.37 22.40
CA CYS A 114 7.19 8.73 22.56
C CYS A 114 7.14 7.20 22.39
N ASP A 115 5.97 6.58 22.56
CA ASP A 115 5.80 5.13 22.38
C ASP A 115 5.62 4.76 20.90
N VAL A 116 5.27 5.74 20.07
CA VAL A 116 4.84 5.53 18.68
C VAL A 116 5.85 6.10 17.69
N VAL A 117 6.49 7.22 18.04
CA VAL A 117 7.42 7.93 17.16
C VAL A 117 8.78 7.99 17.82
N ASP A 118 9.72 7.26 17.22
CA ASP A 118 11.13 7.34 17.59
C ASP A 118 11.92 8.16 16.58
N VAL A 119 12.01 9.47 16.82
CA VAL A 119 12.79 10.40 15.98
C VAL A 119 14.31 10.25 16.17
N PHE A 120 14.76 9.55 17.21
CA PHE A 120 16.19 9.39 17.52
C PHE A 120 16.67 7.95 17.37
N GLY A 121 15.82 7.02 16.92
CA GLY A 121 16.17 5.61 16.76
C GLY A 121 17.40 5.42 15.88
N GLU A 122 17.38 6.01 14.68
CA GLU A 122 18.53 5.97 13.76
C GLU A 122 19.79 6.58 14.37
N TRP A 123 19.65 7.63 15.16
CA TRP A 123 20.79 8.25 15.83
C TRP A 123 21.35 7.35 16.93
N ARG A 124 20.50 6.76 17.77
CA ARG A 124 20.92 5.81 18.82
C ARG A 124 21.58 4.55 18.24
N ASP A 125 21.06 4.06 17.13
CA ASP A 125 21.66 2.92 16.41
C ASP A 125 23.04 3.29 15.86
N ALA A 126 23.20 4.52 15.35
CA ALA A 126 24.47 5.01 14.82
C ALA A 126 25.51 5.36 15.90
N THR A 127 25.08 5.83 17.07
CA THR A 127 25.98 6.29 18.14
C THR A 127 26.16 5.30 19.29
N GLY A 128 25.39 4.20 19.30
CA GLY A 128 25.48 3.15 20.31
C GLY A 128 25.20 3.62 21.74
N THR A 129 24.59 4.79 21.92
CA THR A 129 24.30 5.38 23.23
C THR A 129 22.82 5.23 23.55
N PRO A 130 22.44 4.39 24.53
CA PRO A 130 21.05 4.17 24.88
C PRO A 130 20.40 5.31 25.69
N ASP A 131 21.18 6.27 26.20
CA ASP A 131 20.70 7.24 27.19
C ASP A 131 20.70 8.69 26.67
N MET A 132 19.54 9.14 26.23
CA MET A 132 19.14 10.55 26.35
C MET A 132 17.62 10.57 26.62
N GLN A 133 17.26 10.56 27.90
CA GLN A 133 15.97 11.04 28.42
C GLN A 133 16.14 12.45 28.97
#